data_AF-A0A9E5SI62-F1
#
_entry.id   AF-A0A9E5SI62-F1
#
_cell.length_a   1.000
_cell.length_b   1.000
_cell.length_c   1.000
_cell.angle_alpha   90.00
_cell.angle_beta   90.00
_cell.angle_gamma   90.00
#
_symmetry.space_group_name_H-M   'P 1'
#
loop_
_entity.id
_entity.type
_entity.pdbx_description
1 polymer ?
#
loop_
_entity_poly.entity_id
_entity_poly.type
_entity_poly.pdbx_seq_one_letter_code
_entity_poly.pdbx_strand_id
1 'polypeptide(L)'
;MTNDIDHNLNQTNPSENRFISGDRFDGLIVSDYVDNIYEMSTDDTTVVVTQRVISKASDRLCLGFLFQCTQPARFRLDVLIPENCINANVSLNDHELIGYFSEDLPDNPEFVIKPTCDGKDKVSTLKPGEFQSINFRWESGDVLKFFFYFN
;
A
#
# COMPACT_ATOMS: atom_id res chain seq x y z
N MET A 1 9.44 24.53 48.02
CA MET A 1 10.39 23.60 47.39
C MET A 1 9.55 22.54 46.71
N THR A 2 9.48 22.68 45.39
CA THR A 2 8.93 21.75 44.41
C THR A 2 9.62 20.40 44.54
N ASN A 3 8.86 19.33 44.36
CA ASN A 3 9.36 18.06 43.86
C ASN A 3 8.27 17.47 42.97
N ASP A 4 8.39 17.78 41.69
CA ASP A 4 7.76 17.10 40.58
C ASP A 4 8.25 15.65 40.55
N ILE A 5 7.33 14.70 40.53
CA ILE A 5 7.62 13.32 40.14
C ILE A 5 6.99 13.13 38.77
N ASP A 6 7.78 13.46 37.76
CA ASP A 6 7.65 12.94 36.41
C ASP A 6 8.10 11.48 36.41
N HIS A 7 7.16 10.54 36.22
CA HIS A 7 7.46 9.29 35.53
C HIS A 7 6.27 8.91 34.66
N ASN A 8 6.28 9.53 33.47
CA ASN A 8 6.00 8.92 32.17
C ASN A 8 5.27 7.58 32.23
N LEU A 9 3.95 7.65 32.29
CA LEU A 9 3.09 6.60 31.77
C LEU A 9 3.33 6.56 30.25
N ASN A 10 4.23 5.69 29.80
CA ASN A 10 4.30 5.27 28.40
C ASN A 10 2.96 4.61 28.04
N GLN A 11 1.98 5.43 27.67
CA GLN A 11 0.78 5.02 26.99
C GLN A 11 0.90 5.44 25.52
N THR A 12 1.05 4.39 24.71
CA THR A 12 0.45 4.19 23.38
C THR A 12 0.84 5.11 22.23
N ASN A 13 1.27 4.50 21.13
CA ASN A 13 0.55 4.60 19.86
C ASN A 13 0.59 3.21 19.17
N PRO A 14 -0.55 2.54 18.94
CA PRO A 14 -0.63 1.45 17.98
C PRO A 14 -0.33 2.00 16.58
N SER A 15 0.25 1.18 15.69
CA SER A 15 0.33 1.46 14.26
C SER A 15 -1.08 1.52 13.68
N GLU A 16 -1.66 2.71 13.65
CA GLU A 16 -3.07 2.86 13.33
C GLU A 16 -3.26 2.98 11.81
N ASN A 17 -3.38 1.82 11.15
CA ASN A 17 -4.01 1.76 9.83
C ASN A 17 -5.39 2.43 9.95
N ARG A 18 -5.53 3.60 9.33
CA ARG A 18 -6.70 4.47 9.50
C ARG A 18 -7.09 5.04 8.14
N PHE A 19 -8.40 5.17 7.95
CA PHE A 19 -8.90 6.12 6.99
C PHE A 19 -8.64 7.54 7.52
N ILE A 20 -8.14 8.40 6.64
CA ILE A 20 -7.95 9.82 6.91
C ILE A 20 -8.88 10.57 5.97
N SER A 21 -9.72 11.43 6.55
CA SER A 21 -10.49 12.44 5.81
C SER A 21 -9.79 13.77 6.00
N GLY A 22 -9.39 14.41 4.89
CA GLY A 22 -8.84 15.77 4.87
C GLY A 22 -9.69 16.66 3.97
N ASP A 23 -9.51 17.99 4.08
CA ASP A 23 -10.30 19.03 3.40
C ASP A 23 -10.46 18.89 1.86
N ARG A 24 -9.70 18.00 1.21
CA ARG A 24 -9.79 17.73 -0.23
C ARG A 24 -9.94 16.26 -0.61
N PHE A 25 -9.60 15.29 0.25
CA PHE A 25 -9.60 13.87 -0.10
C PHE A 25 -9.72 12.97 1.12
N ASP A 26 -10.52 11.90 0.98
CA ASP A 26 -10.47 10.73 1.85
C ASP A 26 -9.37 9.77 1.36
N GLY A 27 -8.73 9.03 2.27
CA GLY A 27 -7.74 8.03 1.91
C GLY A 27 -7.47 6.99 2.99
N LEU A 28 -6.89 5.86 2.59
CA LEU A 28 -6.52 4.76 3.47
C LEU A 28 -5.00 4.73 3.62
N ILE A 29 -4.50 4.76 4.87
CA ILE A 29 -3.09 4.55 5.17
C ILE A 29 -2.86 3.13 5.69
N VAL A 30 -1.89 2.42 5.10
CA VAL A 30 -1.51 1.06 5.43
C VAL A 30 -0.02 1.01 5.74
N SER A 31 0.31 0.75 7.01
CA SER A 31 1.68 0.54 7.47
C SER A 31 1.96 -0.92 7.86
N ASP A 32 0.91 -1.72 8.12
CA ASP A 32 1.07 -3.11 8.53
C ASP A 32 0.76 -4.07 7.39
N TYR A 33 1.57 -5.13 7.28
CA TYR A 33 1.45 -6.15 6.23
C TYR A 33 0.73 -7.41 6.73
N VAL A 34 -0.51 -7.24 7.16
CA VAL A 34 -1.38 -8.31 7.70
C VAL A 34 -2.70 -8.37 6.95
N ASP A 35 -3.48 -9.42 7.15
CA ASP A 35 -4.85 -9.48 6.64
C ASP A 35 -5.72 -8.45 7.40
N ASN A 36 -6.50 -7.66 6.67
CA ASN A 36 -7.37 -6.65 7.27
C ASN A 36 -8.57 -6.32 6.36
N ILE A 37 -9.62 -5.73 6.94
CA ILE A 37 -10.77 -5.20 6.21
C ILE A 37 -11.00 -3.78 6.67
N TYR A 38 -11.14 -2.88 5.70
CA TYR A 38 -11.40 -1.47 5.92
C TYR A 38 -12.75 -1.11 5.28
N GLU A 39 -13.60 -0.41 6.02
CA GLU A 39 -14.89 0.06 5.52
C GLU A 39 -14.97 1.58 5.66
N MET A 40 -15.44 2.25 4.61
CA MET A 40 -15.68 3.69 4.62
C MET A 40 -16.93 4.04 3.81
N SER A 41 -17.45 5.25 4.05
CA SER A 41 -18.48 5.87 3.20
C SER A 41 -17.96 7.22 2.71
N THR A 42 -17.97 7.42 1.39
CA THR A 42 -17.58 8.69 0.74
C THR A 42 -18.61 9.00 -0.35
N ASP A 43 -19.15 10.22 -0.37
CA ASP A 43 -20.14 10.68 -1.37
C ASP A 43 -21.25 9.65 -1.69
N ASP A 44 -21.98 9.19 -0.67
CA ASP A 44 -23.05 8.17 -0.75
C ASP A 44 -22.63 6.79 -1.27
N THR A 45 -21.32 6.55 -1.38
CA THR A 45 -20.74 5.27 -1.78
C THR A 45 -20.13 4.57 -0.57
N THR A 46 -20.51 3.31 -0.34
CA THR A 46 -19.82 2.43 0.60
C THR A 46 -18.68 1.73 -0.12
N VAL A 47 -17.49 1.81 0.48
CA VAL A 47 -16.28 1.15 0.00
C VAL A 47 -15.79 0.21 1.08
N VAL A 48 -15.58 -1.05 0.69
CA VAL A 48 -14.89 -2.07 1.49
C VAL A 48 -13.59 -2.41 0.79
N VAL A 49 -12.47 -2.29 1.49
CA VAL A 49 -11.15 -2.69 1.00
C VAL A 49 -10.69 -3.88 1.82
N THR A 50 -10.52 -5.02 1.16
CA THR A 50 -9.96 -6.22 1.80
C THR A 50 -8.46 -6.30 1.49
N GLN A 51 -7.64 -6.17 2.52
CA GLN A 51 -6.20 -6.37 2.48
C GLN A 51 -5.88 -7.84 2.79
N ARG A 52 -5.01 -8.46 2.00
CA ARG A 52 -4.53 -9.83 2.20
C ARG A 52 -3.05 -9.96 1.97
N VAL A 53 -2.38 -10.75 2.79
CA VAL A 53 -1.07 -11.32 2.49
C VAL A 53 -1.28 -12.50 1.53
N ILE A 54 -1.09 -12.26 0.23
CA ILE A 54 -1.35 -13.23 -0.84
C ILE A 54 -0.27 -14.32 -0.83
N SER A 55 0.98 -13.93 -0.68
CA SER A 55 2.12 -14.84 -0.58
C SER A 55 3.18 -14.24 0.35
N LYS A 56 3.89 -15.11 1.08
CA LYS A 56 4.98 -14.72 1.97
C LYS A 56 6.07 -15.79 1.97
N ALA A 57 7.30 -15.39 1.69
CA ALA A 57 8.49 -16.20 1.89
C ALA A 57 9.53 -15.37 2.67
N SER A 58 10.73 -15.91 2.84
CA SER A 58 11.81 -15.19 3.53
C SER A 58 12.30 -13.96 2.74
N ASP A 59 12.29 -14.05 1.42
CA ASP A 59 12.84 -13.06 0.48
C ASP A 59 11.78 -12.19 -0.18
N ARG A 60 10.48 -12.44 0.08
CA ARG A 60 9.39 -11.72 -0.60
C ARG A 60 8.07 -11.71 0.16
N LEU A 61 7.26 -10.72 -0.18
CA LEU A 61 5.91 -10.54 0.32
C LEU A 61 5.01 -9.95 -0.76
N CYS A 62 3.87 -10.59 -1.04
CA CYS A 62 2.83 -10.03 -1.88
C CYS A 62 1.66 -9.58 -1.00
N LEU A 63 1.40 -8.27 -0.97
CA LEU A 63 0.24 -7.68 -0.32
C LEU A 63 -0.80 -7.28 -1.37
N GLY A 64 -2.01 -7.83 -1.27
CA GLY A 64 -3.12 -7.57 -2.17
C GLY A 64 -4.21 -6.74 -1.50
N PHE A 65 -4.87 -5.90 -2.30
CA PHE A 65 -6.02 -5.10 -1.93
C PHE A 65 -7.14 -5.35 -2.93
N LEU A 66 -8.26 -5.87 -2.47
CA LEU A 66 -9.49 -6.01 -3.24
C LEU A 66 -10.45 -4.88 -2.87
N PHE A 67 -10.88 -4.12 -3.87
CA PHE A 67 -11.81 -3.02 -3.70
C PHE A 67 -13.24 -3.49 -4.01
N GLN A 68 -14.16 -3.22 -3.10
CA GLN A 68 -15.59 -3.50 -3.27
C GLN A 68 -16.36 -2.22 -3.01
N CYS A 69 -16.90 -1.64 -4.07
CA CYS A 69 -17.58 -0.36 -4.00
C CYS A 69 -19.04 -0.52 -4.45
N THR A 70 -19.98 0.12 -3.77
CA THR A 70 -21.39 0.15 -4.23
C THR A 70 -21.56 0.96 -5.52
N GLN A 71 -20.68 1.94 -5.72
CA GLN A 71 -20.48 2.72 -6.96
C GLN A 71 -18.98 3.03 -7.11
N PRO A 72 -18.46 3.37 -8.29
CA PRO A 72 -17.06 3.76 -8.42
C PRO A 72 -16.71 5.00 -7.59
N ALA A 73 -15.63 4.94 -6.80
CA ALA A 73 -15.23 5.99 -5.87
C ALA A 73 -13.78 6.42 -6.09
N ARG A 74 -13.49 7.72 -5.93
CA ARG A 74 -12.11 8.23 -6.00
C ARG A 74 -11.59 8.49 -4.59
N PHE A 75 -10.53 7.79 -4.23
CA PHE A 75 -9.81 8.01 -2.98
C PHE A 75 -8.36 7.53 -3.10
N ARG A 76 -7.53 7.95 -2.15
CA ARG A 76 -6.10 7.63 -2.13
C ARG A 76 -5.81 6.44 -1.24
N LEU A 77 -4.97 5.52 -1.69
CA LEU A 77 -4.33 4.50 -0.86
C LEU A 77 -2.86 4.86 -0.67
N ASP A 78 -2.40 4.91 0.58
CA ASP A 78 -1.00 5.10 0.94
C ASP A 78 -0.48 3.82 1.59
N VAL A 79 0.46 3.15 0.93
CA VAL A 79 1.08 1.92 1.44
C VAL A 79 2.53 2.21 1.78
N LEU A 80 2.92 1.93 3.02
CA LEU A 80 4.33 2.02 3.44
C LEU A 80 5.15 0.98 2.68
N ILE A 81 6.24 1.40 2.06
CA ILE A 81 7.22 0.48 1.51
C ILE A 81 8.16 0.06 2.65
N PRO A 82 8.39 -1.26 2.88
CA PRO A 82 9.26 -1.70 3.97
C PRO A 82 10.66 -1.09 3.87
N GLU A 83 11.26 -0.69 4.99
CA GLU A 83 12.60 -0.07 5.02
C GLU A 83 13.71 -1.02 4.53
N ASN A 84 13.56 -2.32 4.75
CA ASN A 84 14.51 -3.36 4.35
C ASN A 84 14.24 -3.91 2.93
N CYS A 85 13.33 -3.29 2.18
CA CYS A 85 12.98 -3.71 0.84
C CYS A 85 14.13 -3.40 -0.12
N ILE A 86 14.62 -4.39 -0.86
CA ILE A 86 15.67 -4.19 -1.88
C ILE A 86 15.08 -3.77 -3.21
N ASN A 87 13.85 -4.20 -3.49
CA ASN A 87 13.11 -3.83 -4.68
C ASN A 87 11.61 -4.07 -4.47
N ALA A 88 10.79 -3.38 -5.23
CA ALA A 88 9.35 -3.59 -5.20
C ALA A 88 8.71 -3.23 -6.53
N ASN A 89 7.55 -3.80 -6.82
CA ASN A 89 6.72 -3.37 -7.93
C ASN A 89 5.24 -3.40 -7.54
N VAL A 90 4.42 -2.66 -8.29
CA VAL A 90 2.98 -2.54 -8.04
C VAL A 90 2.22 -2.89 -9.30
N SER A 91 1.16 -3.67 -9.16
CA SER A 91 0.24 -3.97 -10.26
C SER A 91 -1.19 -3.60 -9.92
N LEU A 92 -1.95 -3.16 -10.91
CA LEU A 92 -3.39 -3.02 -10.86
C LEU A 92 -4.02 -3.97 -11.88
N ASN A 93 -4.89 -4.87 -11.41
CA ASN A 93 -5.53 -5.90 -12.24
C ASN A 93 -4.49 -6.66 -13.07
N ASP A 94 -3.42 -7.09 -12.40
CA ASP A 94 -2.22 -7.78 -12.92
C ASP A 94 -1.38 -6.99 -13.95
N HIS A 95 -1.77 -5.77 -14.32
CA HIS A 95 -0.97 -4.89 -15.17
C HIS A 95 0.00 -4.08 -14.32
N GLU A 96 1.26 -3.98 -14.77
CA GLU A 96 2.26 -3.17 -14.08
C GLU A 96 1.80 -1.71 -14.00
N LEU A 97 1.65 -1.23 -12.77
CA LEU A 97 1.36 0.17 -12.48
C LEU A 97 2.65 0.93 -12.16
N ILE A 98 3.52 0.35 -11.33
CA ILE A 98 4.81 0.92 -10.96
C ILE A 98 5.87 -0.18 -11.03
N GLY A 99 6.95 0.10 -11.76
CA GLY A 99 8.07 -0.82 -11.93
C GLY A 99 9.05 -0.81 -10.75
N TYR A 100 10.05 -1.67 -10.86
CA TYR A 100 11.17 -1.80 -9.93
C TYR A 100 11.92 -0.48 -9.69
N PHE A 101 12.33 -0.24 -8.45
CA PHE A 101 13.06 0.98 -8.07
C PHE A 101 14.58 0.81 -8.00
N SER A 102 15.08 -0.42 -8.04
CA SER A 102 16.51 -0.73 -8.07
C SER A 102 16.85 -1.71 -9.20
N GLU A 103 18.13 -1.78 -9.54
CA GLU A 103 18.68 -2.74 -10.52
C GLU A 103 18.81 -4.17 -9.95
N ASP A 104 18.68 -4.32 -8.63
CA ASP A 104 18.68 -5.61 -7.94
C ASP A 104 17.34 -6.30 -8.16
N LEU A 105 17.20 -6.94 -9.32
CA LEU A 105 16.00 -7.66 -9.70
C LEU A 105 15.94 -9.01 -8.98
N PRO A 106 14.76 -9.43 -8.50
CA PRO A 106 14.59 -10.75 -7.92
C PRO A 106 14.75 -11.84 -9.00
N ASP A 107 15.39 -12.96 -8.65
CA ASP A 107 15.65 -14.07 -9.59
C ASP A 107 14.37 -14.67 -10.20
N ASN A 108 13.29 -14.69 -9.42
CA ASN A 108 11.99 -15.23 -9.82
C ASN A 108 10.91 -14.20 -9.46
N PRO A 109 10.70 -13.14 -10.26
CA PRO A 109 9.69 -12.13 -9.97
C PRO A 109 8.28 -12.72 -10.05
N GLU A 110 7.38 -12.17 -9.25
CA GLU A 110 5.94 -12.46 -9.36
C GLU A 110 5.40 -12.03 -10.74
N PHE A 111 4.38 -12.75 -11.22
CA PHE A 111 3.82 -12.49 -12.54
C PHE A 111 3.12 -11.13 -12.60
N VAL A 112 3.50 -10.32 -13.59
CA VAL A 112 2.86 -9.04 -13.92
C VAL A 112 2.86 -8.82 -15.43
N ILE A 113 1.74 -8.38 -15.99
CA ILE A 113 1.61 -7.98 -17.39
C ILE A 113 2.37 -6.67 -17.59
N LYS A 114 3.48 -6.73 -18.32
CA LYS A 114 4.31 -5.56 -18.62
C LYS A 114 3.64 -4.66 -19.67
N PRO A 115 3.81 -3.33 -19.60
CA PRO A 115 3.31 -2.41 -20.61
C PRO A 115 4.05 -2.60 -21.94
N THR A 116 3.35 -2.42 -23.05
CA THR A 116 3.89 -2.60 -24.42
C THR A 116 4.76 -1.45 -24.91
N CYS A 117 4.86 -0.34 -24.17
CA CYS A 117 5.70 0.79 -24.55
C CYS A 117 7.17 0.53 -24.17
N ASP A 118 8.09 0.84 -25.09
CA ASP A 118 9.54 0.70 -24.94
C ASP A 118 10.07 1.52 -23.76
N GLY A 119 10.00 0.96 -22.55
CA GLY A 119 10.19 1.62 -21.25
C GLY A 119 11.63 2.02 -20.93
N LYS A 120 12.33 2.66 -21.87
CA LYS A 120 13.75 3.07 -21.72
C LYS A 120 13.98 4.10 -20.61
N ASP A 121 12.93 4.77 -20.12
CA ASP A 121 13.01 5.82 -19.08
C ASP A 121 11.98 5.64 -17.96
N LYS A 122 11.66 4.40 -17.56
CA LYS A 122 10.75 4.18 -16.43
C LYS A 122 11.46 4.46 -15.11
N VAL A 123 11.16 5.60 -14.50
CA VAL A 123 11.54 5.91 -13.13
C VAL A 123 10.44 5.43 -12.17
N SER A 124 10.80 4.59 -11.20
CA SER A 124 9.89 4.18 -10.15
C SER A 124 9.71 5.27 -9.10
N THR A 125 8.50 5.38 -8.56
CA THR A 125 8.20 6.28 -7.42
C THR A 125 8.35 5.58 -6.07
N LEU A 126 8.61 4.26 -6.07
CA LEU A 126 8.74 3.47 -4.86
C LEU A 126 10.09 3.75 -4.19
N LYS A 127 10.07 3.87 -2.86
CA LYS A 127 11.28 4.03 -2.06
C LYS A 127 11.10 3.36 -0.69
N PRO A 128 12.06 2.56 -0.23
CA PRO A 128 12.02 1.97 1.11
C PRO A 128 11.82 3.02 2.21
N GLY A 129 10.94 2.73 3.17
CA GLY A 129 10.63 3.62 4.29
C GLY A 129 9.70 4.79 3.98
N GLU A 130 9.29 4.97 2.72
CA GLU A 130 8.33 6.01 2.31
C GLU A 130 6.96 5.40 2.00
N PHE A 131 5.89 6.21 2.13
CA PHE A 131 4.57 5.83 1.66
C PHE A 131 4.45 6.02 0.15
N GLN A 132 4.05 4.96 -0.56
CA GLN A 132 3.62 5.07 -1.94
C GLN A 132 2.13 5.41 -2.01
N SER A 133 1.84 6.55 -2.62
CA SER A 133 0.48 7.04 -2.84
C SER A 133 -0.07 6.59 -4.18
N ILE A 134 -1.24 5.95 -4.14
CA ILE A 134 -2.01 5.53 -5.32
C ILE A 134 -3.36 6.21 -5.26
N ASN A 135 -3.59 7.20 -6.13
CA ASN A 135 -4.86 7.92 -6.23
C ASN A 135 -5.57 7.54 -7.52
N PHE A 136 -6.65 6.78 -7.39
CA PHE A 136 -7.41 6.24 -8.52
C PHE A 136 -8.91 6.43 -8.29
N ARG A 137 -9.67 6.32 -9.38
CA ARG A 137 -11.10 6.03 -9.29
C ARG A 137 -11.23 4.52 -9.29
N TRP A 138 -11.51 3.96 -8.12
CA TRP A 138 -11.62 2.54 -7.87
C TRP A 138 -13.00 2.03 -8.29
N GLU A 139 -13.00 0.85 -8.91
CA GLU A 139 -14.19 0.12 -9.26
C GLU A 139 -14.29 -1.18 -8.44
N SER A 140 -15.51 -1.67 -8.26
CA SER A 140 -15.72 -2.93 -7.56
C SER A 140 -15.07 -4.07 -8.35
N GLY A 141 -14.22 -4.85 -7.68
CA GLY A 141 -13.42 -5.91 -8.29
C GLY A 141 -12.00 -5.50 -8.67
N ASP A 142 -11.62 -4.22 -8.53
CA ASP A 142 -10.21 -3.83 -8.70
C ASP A 142 -9.32 -4.58 -7.70
N VAL A 143 -8.17 -5.04 -8.19
CA VAL A 143 -7.15 -5.72 -7.39
C VAL A 143 -5.82 -5.01 -7.56
N LEU A 144 -5.36 -4.37 -6.50
CA LEU A 144 -4.03 -3.77 -6.41
C LEU A 144 -3.10 -4.71 -5.66
N LYS A 145 -1.91 -4.96 -6.18
CA LYS A 145 -0.90 -5.79 -5.52
C LYS A 145 0.41 -5.03 -5.39
N PHE A 146 0.98 -5.07 -4.20
CA PHE A 146 2.35 -4.67 -3.92
C PHE A 146 3.19 -5.93 -3.75
N PHE A 147 4.28 -6.00 -4.50
CA PHE A 147 5.26 -7.06 -4.38
C PHE A 147 6.52 -6.45 -3.79
N PHE A 148 6.90 -6.92 -2.61
CA PHE A 148 8.10 -6.49 -1.91
C PHE A 148 9.13 -7.62 -1.95
N TYR A 149 10.38 -7.27 -2.21
CA TYR A 149 11.51 -8.19 -2.24
C TYR A 149 12.56 -7.75 -1.22
N PHE A 150 13.17 -8.74 -0.56
CA PHE A 150 14.12 -8.57 0.54
C PHE A 150 15.41 -9.38 0.26
N ASN A 151 16.46 -9.09 1.01
CA ASN A 151 17.67 -9.92 1.07
C ASN A 151 17.48 -11.16 1.94
#